data_AF-V4JED6-F1
#
_entry.id   AF-V4JED6-F1
#
_cell.length_a   1.000
_cell.length_b   1.000
_cell.length_c   1.000
_cell.angle_alpha   90.00
_cell.angle_beta   90.00
_cell.angle_gamma   90.00
#
_symmetry.space_group_name_H-M   'P 1'
#
loop_
_entity.id
_entity.type
_entity.pdbx_description
1 polymer ?
#
loop_
_entity_poly.entity_id
_entity_poly.type
_entity_poly.pdbx_seq_one_letter_code
_entity_poly.pdbx_strand_id
1 'polypeptide(L)'
;MKLMSSFAISGVVIVGIWGAAMAQFPLMAATEHSDKPDVQVEAPNLTTKQSNPRPSTTEAVKGVRINTMSISGVQQKIAIKHIAKLWQTFENQQTLNKNLLRYPRKISVYYQNFSQDFQQAEVSIGYLSDIVRSANQSTTIPGAQYERILQKKAHSNAELADAWKKIDYRKNLQSVLEIHYLDASGHPVSSEFMVNYK
;
A
#
# COMPACT_ATOMS: atom_id res chain seq x y z
N MET A 1 -21.94 -27.11 10.84
CA MET A 1 -20.48 -27.31 11.00
C MET A 1 -19.92 -26.09 11.73
N LYS A 2 -19.17 -26.32 12.82
CA LYS A 2 -18.49 -25.28 13.61
C LYS A 2 -17.15 -25.01 12.92
N LEU A 3 -16.93 -23.79 12.43
CA LEU A 3 -15.64 -23.36 11.87
C LEU A 3 -15.12 -22.24 12.76
N MET A 4 -14.33 -22.62 13.77
CA MET A 4 -13.44 -21.69 14.46
C MET A 4 -12.00 -22.08 14.17
N SER A 5 -11.16 -21.05 14.18
CA SER A 5 -9.71 -21.07 14.39
C SER A 5 -8.84 -21.64 13.28
N SER A 6 -8.34 -20.77 12.39
CA SER A 6 -6.96 -20.27 12.50
C SER A 6 -6.62 -19.34 11.33
N PHE A 7 -6.80 -18.02 11.50
CA PHE A 7 -6.06 -17.00 10.75
C PHE A 7 -5.05 -16.33 11.70
N ALA A 8 -4.31 -17.14 12.47
CA ALA A 8 -3.35 -16.66 13.46
C ALA A 8 -1.97 -16.37 12.86
N ILE A 9 -1.88 -15.97 11.59
CA ILE A 9 -0.62 -15.60 10.94
C ILE A 9 -0.73 -14.17 10.42
N SER A 10 -0.39 -13.22 11.31
CA SER A 10 0.29 -11.93 11.05
C SER A 10 -0.12 -10.78 11.97
N GLY A 11 -0.71 -11.06 13.13
CA GLY A 11 -0.82 -10.06 14.21
C GLY A 11 0.54 -9.57 14.75
N VAL A 12 1.65 -10.29 14.49
CA VAL A 12 2.98 -9.99 15.06
C VAL A 12 3.92 -9.28 14.07
N VAL A 13 3.66 -9.27 12.76
CA VAL A 13 4.65 -8.77 11.76
C VAL A 13 4.40 -7.33 11.30
N ILE A 14 3.31 -6.67 11.75
CA ILE A 14 2.93 -5.33 11.23
C ILE A 14 3.26 -4.18 12.22
N VAL A 15 3.66 -4.46 13.46
CA VAL A 15 3.85 -3.39 14.47
C VAL A 15 5.20 -2.66 14.35
N GLY A 16 6.27 -3.33 13.91
CA GLY A 16 7.62 -2.75 13.95
C GLY A 16 8.02 -1.88 12.76
N ILE A 17 7.41 -2.07 11.58
CA ILE A 17 8.01 -1.58 10.32
C ILE A 17 7.51 -0.19 9.91
N TRP A 18 6.31 0.22 10.33
CA TRP A 18 5.76 1.53 9.98
C TRP A 18 6.38 2.68 10.79
N GLY A 19 6.96 2.42 11.97
CA GLY A 19 7.60 3.44 12.80
C GLY A 19 8.85 4.06 12.15
N ALA A 20 9.67 3.24 11.47
CA ALA A 20 10.91 3.70 10.84
C ALA A 20 10.68 4.32 9.45
N ALA A 21 9.74 3.80 8.66
CA ALA A 21 9.43 4.34 7.34
C ALA A 21 8.80 5.75 7.39
N MET A 22 8.11 6.08 8.49
CA MET A 22 7.42 7.37 8.69
C MET A 22 8.35 8.52 9.12
N ALA A 23 9.56 8.23 9.61
CA ALA A 23 10.50 9.28 9.99
C ALA A 23 11.09 10.05 8.79
N GLN A 24 10.84 9.59 7.56
CA GLN A 24 11.43 10.14 6.34
C GLN A 24 10.42 10.78 5.39
N PHE A 25 9.16 10.98 5.78
CA PHE A 25 8.29 11.88 5.03
C PHE A 25 8.91 13.28 5.09
N PRO A 26 9.17 13.94 3.94
CA PRO A 26 9.67 15.30 3.98
C PRO A 26 8.58 16.15 4.63
N LEU A 27 8.82 16.61 5.87
CA LEU A 27 8.21 17.84 6.33
C LEU A 27 8.68 18.89 5.33
N MET A 28 7.82 19.29 4.39
CA MET A 28 8.03 20.56 3.70
C MET A 28 7.72 21.64 4.72
N ALA A 29 8.69 21.88 5.61
CA ALA A 29 8.72 23.04 6.46
C ALA A 29 8.87 24.25 5.55
N ALA A 30 7.99 25.22 5.78
CA ALA A 30 7.99 26.51 5.13
C ALA A 30 9.37 27.15 5.17
N THR A 31 9.68 27.86 4.09
CA THR A 31 10.83 28.73 3.91
C THR A 31 11.08 29.65 5.11
N GLU A 32 12.26 29.58 5.72
CA GLU A 32 12.90 30.72 6.36
C GLU A 32 14.39 30.76 5.99
N HIS A 33 14.77 31.88 5.37
CA HIS A 33 16.13 32.34 5.18
C HIS A 33 16.83 32.49 6.54
N SER A 34 18.09 32.02 6.64
CA SER A 34 19.12 32.74 7.39
C SER A 34 20.53 32.24 7.07
N ASP A 35 21.43 33.21 7.15
CA ASP A 35 22.79 33.33 6.63
C ASP A 35 23.84 32.29 7.06
N LYS A 36 24.84 32.17 6.19
CA LYS A 36 26.20 31.60 6.39
C LYS A 36 27.07 32.57 7.24
N PRO A 37 28.15 32.13 7.94
CA PRO A 37 29.46 31.82 7.29
C PRO A 37 30.21 30.60 7.91
N ASP A 38 30.83 29.73 7.10
CA ASP A 38 32.26 29.66 6.70
C ASP A 38 33.23 29.14 7.78
N VAL A 39 33.78 27.92 7.57
CA VAL A 39 35.20 27.55 7.80
C VAL A 39 35.55 26.33 6.93
N GLN A 40 36.55 26.51 6.05
CA GLN A 40 37.27 25.49 5.27
C GLN A 40 38.23 24.67 6.15
N VAL A 41 38.38 23.37 5.87
CA VAL A 41 39.71 22.68 5.93
C VAL A 41 39.80 21.62 4.83
N GLU A 42 40.96 21.64 4.17
CA GLU A 42 41.47 20.91 3.01
C GLU A 42 41.39 19.37 2.98
N ALA A 43 41.34 18.85 1.75
CA ALA A 43 41.60 17.46 1.35
C ALA A 43 43.11 17.14 1.28
N PRO A 44 43.47 15.85 1.16
CA PRO A 44 44.20 15.47 -0.05
C PRO A 44 43.59 14.27 -0.78
N ASN A 45 43.61 14.39 -2.09
CA ASN A 45 43.12 13.45 -3.10
C ASN A 45 44.19 12.37 -3.39
N LEU A 46 43.79 11.13 -3.75
CA LEU A 46 44.27 10.38 -4.92
C LEU A 46 43.81 8.90 -4.97
N THR A 47 43.08 8.59 -6.04
CA THR A 47 43.18 7.37 -6.89
C THR A 47 42.20 6.21 -6.68
N THR A 48 41.05 6.36 -7.37
CA THR A 48 40.35 5.39 -8.25
C THR A 48 40.18 3.92 -7.83
N LYS A 49 38.91 3.52 -7.67
CA LYS A 49 38.37 2.34 -8.38
C LYS A 49 36.93 2.60 -8.82
N GLN A 50 36.81 2.92 -10.10
CA GLN A 50 35.57 2.99 -10.87
C GLN A 50 34.94 1.58 -10.91
N SER A 51 33.92 1.35 -10.09
CA SER A 51 32.98 0.25 -10.29
C SER A 51 31.67 0.83 -10.81
N ASN A 52 31.39 0.53 -12.08
CA ASN A 52 30.18 0.87 -12.82
C ASN A 52 28.93 1.08 -11.94
N PRO A 53 28.20 2.20 -12.09
CA PRO A 53 26.78 2.17 -11.79
C PRO A 53 26.14 1.23 -12.81
N ARG A 54 25.85 0.00 -12.38
CA ARG A 54 24.91 -0.88 -13.05
C ARG A 54 23.66 -0.02 -13.32
N PRO A 55 23.22 0.16 -14.58
CA PRO A 55 21.96 0.84 -14.82
C PRO A 55 20.91 0.01 -14.09
N SER A 56 20.39 0.57 -12.99
CA SER A 56 19.13 0.14 -12.43
C SER A 56 18.17 0.16 -13.60
N THR A 57 17.81 -1.02 -14.08
CA THR A 57 16.79 -1.17 -15.10
C THR A 57 15.54 -0.62 -14.45
N THR A 58 15.26 0.66 -14.68
CA THR A 58 13.96 1.26 -14.42
C THR A 58 13.03 0.49 -15.34
N GLU A 59 12.49 -0.63 -14.84
CA GLU A 59 11.39 -1.31 -15.49
C GLU A 59 10.36 -0.21 -15.76
N ALA A 60 10.13 0.06 -17.05
CA ALA A 60 9.22 1.10 -17.46
C ALA A 60 7.90 0.89 -16.71
N VAL A 61 7.47 1.92 -15.98
CA VAL A 61 6.21 1.91 -15.22
C VAL A 61 5.09 1.68 -16.23
N LYS A 62 4.70 0.41 -16.38
CA LYS A 62 3.71 0.04 -17.39
C LYS A 62 2.35 0.46 -16.85
N GLY A 63 1.71 1.41 -17.53
CA GLY A 63 0.34 1.78 -17.24
C GLY A 63 -0.59 0.58 -17.38
N VAL A 64 -1.41 0.31 -16.37
CA VAL A 64 -2.40 -0.77 -16.32
C VAL A 64 -3.78 -0.14 -16.22
N ARG A 65 -4.69 -0.54 -17.12
CA ARG A 65 -6.09 -0.12 -17.06
C ARG A 65 -6.84 -1.03 -16.09
N ILE A 66 -7.44 -0.43 -15.08
CA ILE A 66 -8.35 -1.10 -14.15
C ILE A 66 -9.78 -0.75 -14.53
N ASN A 67 -10.65 -1.76 -14.61
CA ASN A 67 -12.07 -1.55 -14.82
C ASN A 67 -12.75 -1.23 -13.48
N THR A 68 -13.89 -0.55 -13.54
CA THR A 68 -14.71 -0.31 -12.35
C THR A 68 -15.05 -1.64 -11.68
N MET A 69 -14.82 -1.73 -10.38
CA MET A 69 -15.17 -2.90 -9.57
C MET A 69 -15.69 -2.46 -8.22
N SER A 70 -16.48 -3.32 -7.59
CA SER A 70 -17.02 -3.07 -6.25
C SER A 70 -16.43 -4.09 -5.28
N ILE A 71 -16.02 -3.61 -4.11
CA ILE A 71 -15.53 -4.44 -3.02
C ILE A 71 -16.45 -4.32 -1.81
N SER A 72 -16.67 -5.43 -1.11
CA SER A 72 -17.46 -5.52 0.11
C SER A 72 -16.54 -5.81 1.29
N GLY A 73 -16.62 -4.97 2.32
CA GLY A 73 -15.80 -5.15 3.52
C GLY A 73 -15.91 -4.00 4.50
N VAL A 74 -14.77 -3.49 4.94
CA VAL A 74 -14.68 -2.38 5.91
C VAL A 74 -14.14 -1.14 5.21
N GLN A 75 -14.61 0.02 5.65
CA GLN A 75 -14.15 1.31 5.17
C GLN A 75 -13.96 2.25 6.36
N GLN A 76 -12.84 2.95 6.41
CA GLN A 76 -12.58 3.90 7.48
C GLN A 76 -11.62 5.01 7.01
N LYS A 77 -11.91 6.25 7.40
CA LYS A 77 -10.91 7.33 7.38
C LYS A 77 -9.93 7.13 8.54
N ILE A 78 -8.67 6.88 8.23
CA ILE A 78 -7.66 6.44 9.21
C ILE A 78 -6.27 6.99 8.85
N ALA A 79 -5.44 7.18 9.88
CA ALA A 79 -4.01 7.39 9.66
C ALA A 79 -3.37 6.13 9.06
N ILE A 80 -2.55 6.27 8.03
CA ILE A 80 -1.96 5.13 7.29
C ILE A 80 -1.13 4.25 8.24
N LYS A 81 -0.41 4.82 9.21
CA LYS A 81 0.30 4.04 10.26
C LYS A 81 -0.59 3.11 11.08
N HIS A 82 -1.90 3.35 11.13
CA HIS A 82 -2.85 2.54 11.89
C HIS A 82 -3.61 1.54 11.00
N ILE A 83 -3.19 1.33 9.75
CA ILE A 83 -3.88 0.44 8.80
C ILE A 83 -4.02 -1.00 9.32
N ALA A 84 -3.07 -1.47 10.14
CA ALA A 84 -3.12 -2.78 10.79
C ALA A 84 -4.42 -3.00 11.58
N LYS A 85 -4.94 -1.95 12.23
CA LYS A 85 -6.21 -2.01 12.99
C LYS A 85 -7.40 -2.21 12.06
N LEU A 86 -7.38 -1.61 10.87
CA LEU A 86 -8.45 -1.79 9.88
C LEU A 86 -8.43 -3.21 9.30
N TRP A 87 -7.24 -3.76 9.03
CA TRP A 87 -7.06 -5.17 8.67
C TRP A 87 -7.63 -6.12 9.73
N GLN A 88 -7.29 -5.90 11.00
CA GLN A 88 -7.86 -6.69 12.09
C GLN A 88 -9.40 -6.57 12.16
N THR A 89 -9.93 -5.38 11.88
CA THR A 89 -11.39 -5.15 11.84
C THR A 89 -12.03 -5.93 10.69
N PHE A 90 -11.41 -5.92 9.51
CA PHE A 90 -11.82 -6.70 8.35
C PHE A 90 -11.82 -8.20 8.62
N GLU A 91 -10.74 -8.74 9.17
CA GLU A 91 -10.61 -10.17 9.48
C GLU A 91 -11.68 -10.64 10.49
N ASN A 92 -12.03 -9.76 11.43
CA ASN A 92 -13.04 -10.03 12.45
C ASN A 92 -14.49 -9.88 11.96
N GLN A 93 -14.74 -9.48 10.70
CA GLN A 93 -16.09 -9.38 10.12
C GLN A 93 -16.69 -10.77 9.86
N GLN A 94 -17.18 -11.43 10.91
CA GLN A 94 -17.81 -12.74 10.80
C GLN A 94 -19.02 -12.73 9.86
N THR A 95 -19.79 -11.65 9.85
CA THR A 95 -20.97 -11.53 8.97
C THR A 95 -20.56 -11.50 7.51
N LEU A 96 -19.48 -10.78 7.16
CA LEU A 96 -18.94 -10.78 5.80
C LEU A 96 -18.47 -12.18 5.40
N ASN A 97 -17.66 -12.82 6.25
CA ASN A 97 -17.11 -14.15 5.98
C ASN A 97 -18.19 -15.23 5.84
N LYS A 98 -19.27 -15.16 6.63
CA LYS A 98 -20.42 -16.08 6.54
C LYS A 98 -21.28 -15.87 5.28
N ASN A 99 -21.20 -14.70 4.64
CA ASN A 99 -21.96 -14.37 3.44
C ASN A 99 -21.17 -14.57 2.14
N LEU A 100 -19.97 -15.17 2.22
CA LEU A 100 -19.19 -15.53 1.04
C LEU A 100 -19.89 -16.65 0.25
N LEU A 101 -20.12 -16.41 -1.04
CA LEU A 101 -20.69 -17.38 -1.97
C LEU A 101 -19.67 -18.43 -2.42
N ARG A 102 -18.38 -18.07 -2.36
CA ARG A 102 -17.25 -18.92 -2.73
C ARG A 102 -15.98 -18.43 -2.02
N TYR A 103 -14.96 -19.29 -1.95
CA TYR A 103 -13.68 -18.92 -1.36
C TYR A 103 -13.07 -17.70 -2.06
N PRO A 104 -12.60 -16.69 -1.31
CA PRO A 104 -12.01 -15.49 -1.87
C PRO A 104 -10.64 -15.83 -2.48
N ARG A 105 -10.39 -15.32 -3.69
CA ARG A 105 -9.09 -15.46 -4.36
C ARG A 105 -8.22 -14.21 -4.25
N LYS A 106 -8.82 -13.10 -3.81
CA LYS A 106 -8.17 -11.81 -3.68
C LYS A 106 -8.80 -10.99 -2.56
N ILE A 107 -7.99 -10.16 -1.92
CA ILE A 107 -8.42 -9.05 -1.07
C ILE A 107 -7.87 -7.78 -1.70
N SER A 108 -8.73 -6.77 -1.86
CA SER A 108 -8.33 -5.47 -2.37
C SER A 108 -8.28 -4.47 -1.21
N VAL A 109 -7.22 -3.67 -1.17
CA VAL A 109 -7.11 -2.49 -0.32
C VAL A 109 -7.07 -1.27 -1.21
N TYR A 110 -7.99 -0.35 -0.97
CA TYR A 110 -8.15 0.84 -1.77
C TYR A 110 -8.05 2.07 -0.89
N TYR A 111 -7.05 2.90 -1.15
CA TYR A 111 -6.79 4.14 -0.44
C TYR A 111 -7.19 5.30 -1.34
N GLN A 112 -7.97 6.23 -0.82
CA GLN A 112 -8.38 7.44 -1.53
C GLN A 112 -8.58 8.60 -0.55
N ASN A 113 -8.91 9.78 -1.07
CA ASN A 113 -9.22 10.96 -0.26
C ASN A 113 -8.11 11.25 0.77
N PHE A 114 -6.86 11.27 0.30
CA PHE A 114 -5.70 11.53 1.14
C PHE A 114 -5.77 12.91 1.80
N SER A 115 -5.27 13.03 3.02
CA SER A 115 -4.95 14.32 3.62
C SER A 115 -3.82 15.02 2.84
N GLN A 116 -3.69 16.34 3.02
CA GLN A 116 -2.67 17.13 2.31
C GLN A 116 -1.23 16.64 2.57
N ASP A 117 -0.98 16.09 3.76
CA ASP A 117 0.31 15.53 4.17
C ASP A 117 0.45 14.03 3.86
N PHE A 118 -0.56 13.43 3.21
CA PHE A 118 -0.66 12.00 2.89
C PHE A 118 -0.56 11.05 4.09
N GLN A 119 -0.72 11.55 5.32
CA GLN A 119 -0.65 10.73 6.54
C GLN A 119 -1.97 10.02 6.86
N GLN A 120 -3.07 10.47 6.27
CA GLN A 120 -4.40 9.90 6.43
C GLN A 120 -5.04 9.66 5.07
N ALA A 121 -5.91 8.66 5.00
CA ALA A 121 -6.71 8.37 3.82
C ALA A 121 -8.05 7.77 4.27
N GLU A 122 -9.03 7.81 3.38
CA GLU A 122 -10.14 6.88 3.43
C GLU A 122 -9.68 5.55 2.83
N VAL A 123 -9.75 4.48 3.62
CA VAL A 123 -9.26 3.17 3.21
C VAL A 123 -10.39 2.16 3.26
N SER A 124 -10.53 1.39 2.18
CA SER A 124 -11.45 0.27 2.08
C SER A 124 -10.68 -1.03 1.92
N ILE A 125 -11.01 -2.04 2.73
CA ILE A 125 -10.47 -3.41 2.63
C ILE A 125 -11.64 -4.34 2.36
N GLY A 126 -11.57 -5.13 1.30
CA GLY A 126 -12.70 -5.97 0.92
C GLY A 126 -12.42 -7.08 -0.08
N TYR A 127 -13.38 -7.98 -0.13
CA TYR A 127 -13.52 -8.96 -1.22
C TYR A 127 -14.29 -8.34 -2.37
N LEU A 128 -14.19 -8.89 -3.59
CA LEU A 128 -15.08 -8.46 -4.67
C LEU A 128 -16.55 -8.69 -4.29
N SER A 129 -17.43 -7.73 -4.57
CA SER A 129 -18.84 -7.81 -4.14
C SER A 129 -19.61 -8.96 -4.82
N ASP A 130 -19.14 -9.45 -5.97
CA ASP A 130 -19.73 -10.59 -6.69
C ASP A 130 -19.56 -11.95 -5.98
N ILE A 131 -18.72 -12.00 -4.94
CA ILE A 131 -18.55 -13.16 -4.06
C ILE A 131 -19.26 -13.02 -2.73
N VAL A 132 -20.03 -11.96 -2.51
CA VAL A 132 -20.74 -11.71 -1.25
C VAL A 132 -22.24 -11.65 -1.49
N ARG A 133 -23.01 -12.48 -0.79
CA ARG A 133 -24.47 -12.62 -0.96
C ARG A 133 -25.26 -11.33 -0.72
N SER A 134 -24.75 -10.42 0.09
CA SER A 134 -25.39 -9.14 0.45
C SER A 134 -24.30 -8.11 0.78
N ALA A 135 -23.96 -7.31 -0.23
CA ALA A 135 -22.91 -6.29 -0.20
C ALA A 135 -23.35 -5.00 0.52
N ASN A 136 -23.86 -5.10 1.75
CA ASN A 136 -24.44 -3.94 2.49
C ASN A 136 -23.43 -2.83 2.82
N GLN A 137 -22.13 -3.10 2.64
CA GLN A 137 -21.01 -2.17 2.84
C GLN A 137 -20.06 -2.31 1.64
N SER A 138 -20.52 -1.86 0.47
CA SER A 138 -19.72 -1.92 -0.75
C SER A 138 -19.05 -0.57 -1.06
N THR A 139 -17.76 -0.59 -1.34
CA THR A 139 -17.03 0.55 -1.92
C THR A 139 -16.81 0.29 -3.41
N THR A 140 -17.08 1.29 -4.25
CA THR A 140 -16.75 1.25 -5.68
C THR A 140 -15.34 1.78 -5.91
N ILE A 141 -14.51 0.96 -6.55
CA ILE A 141 -13.21 1.36 -7.09
C ILE A 141 -13.45 1.80 -8.54
N PRO A 142 -13.30 3.09 -8.86
CA PRO A 142 -13.55 3.60 -10.20
C PRO A 142 -12.52 3.03 -11.19
N GLY A 143 -12.98 2.72 -12.40
CA GLY A 143 -12.10 2.34 -13.49
C GLY A 143 -11.21 3.51 -13.91
N ALA A 144 -9.89 3.30 -13.93
CA ALA A 144 -8.91 4.32 -14.26
C ALA A 144 -7.61 3.70 -14.80
N GLN A 145 -6.71 4.56 -15.28
CA GLN A 145 -5.36 4.17 -15.62
C GLN A 145 -4.48 4.24 -14.36
N TYR A 146 -3.84 3.14 -14.01
CA TYR A 146 -2.94 3.06 -12.88
C TYR A 146 -1.49 2.88 -13.36
N GLU A 147 -0.56 3.47 -12.63
CA GLU A 147 0.87 3.19 -12.70
C GLU A 147 1.19 2.04 -11.74
N ARG A 148 1.81 0.97 -12.24
CA ARG A 148 2.18 -0.18 -11.41
C ARG A 148 3.52 0.07 -10.74
N ILE A 149 3.54 0.05 -9.40
CA ILE A 149 4.76 0.20 -8.59
C ILE A 149 5.36 -1.16 -8.23
N LEU A 150 4.51 -2.16 -7.94
CA LEU A 150 4.92 -3.55 -7.75
C LEU A 150 4.15 -4.48 -8.67
N GLN A 151 4.89 -5.33 -9.38
CA GLN A 151 4.32 -6.42 -10.16
C GLN A 151 3.71 -7.50 -9.27
N LYS A 152 2.75 -8.25 -9.82
CA LYS A 152 2.14 -9.38 -9.13
C LYS A 152 3.17 -10.50 -8.91
N LYS A 153 3.70 -10.60 -7.69
CA LYS A 153 4.58 -11.69 -7.23
C LYS A 153 4.56 -11.76 -5.70
N ALA A 154 5.26 -12.73 -5.12
CA ALA A 154 5.52 -12.73 -3.69
C ALA A 154 6.41 -11.52 -3.34
N HIS A 155 6.03 -10.78 -2.30
CA HIS A 155 6.78 -9.64 -1.78
C HIS A 155 6.90 -9.78 -0.27
N SER A 156 8.03 -9.35 0.26
CA SER A 156 8.22 -9.13 1.69
C SER A 156 7.49 -7.87 2.16
N ASN A 157 7.26 -7.77 3.47
CA ASN A 157 6.72 -6.55 4.07
C ASN A 157 7.63 -5.33 3.84
N ALA A 158 8.95 -5.53 3.75
CA ALA A 158 9.90 -4.47 3.44
C ALA A 158 9.72 -3.95 2.00
N GLU A 159 9.52 -4.85 1.03
CA GLU A 159 9.25 -4.45 -0.37
C GLU A 159 7.92 -3.70 -0.52
N LEU A 160 6.90 -4.09 0.23
CA LEU A 160 5.62 -3.36 0.29
C LEU A 160 5.81 -1.97 0.90
N ALA A 161 6.56 -1.86 2.00
CA ALA A 161 6.88 -0.56 2.61
C ALA A 161 7.72 0.33 1.67
N ASP A 162 8.67 -0.25 0.95
CA ASP A 162 9.48 0.47 -0.03
C ASP A 162 8.68 0.88 -1.27
N ALA A 163 7.60 0.16 -1.62
CA ALA A 163 6.69 0.59 -2.69
C ALA A 163 5.97 1.89 -2.35
N TRP A 164 5.53 2.07 -1.11
CA TRP A 164 4.96 3.33 -0.64
C TRP A 164 5.94 4.49 -0.77
N LYS A 165 7.24 4.26 -0.51
CA LYS A 165 8.29 5.29 -0.70
C LYS A 165 8.54 5.66 -2.16
N LYS A 166 8.19 4.77 -3.11
CA LYS A 166 8.36 5.02 -4.56
C LYS A 166 7.24 5.85 -5.16
N ILE A 167 6.17 6.12 -4.41
CA ILE A 167 5.08 6.97 -4.88
C ILE A 167 5.60 8.40 -5.05
N ASP A 168 5.39 8.99 -6.22
CA ASP A 168 5.66 10.40 -6.43
C ASP A 168 4.52 11.26 -5.86
N TYR A 169 4.68 11.68 -4.60
CA TYR A 169 3.71 12.53 -3.89
C TYR A 169 3.65 13.98 -4.40
N ARG A 170 4.56 14.37 -5.32
CA ARG A 170 4.50 15.69 -5.97
C ARG A 170 3.47 15.70 -7.11
N LYS A 171 3.12 14.52 -7.65
CA LYS A 171 2.00 14.35 -8.57
C LYS A 171 0.69 14.37 -7.78
N ASN A 172 -0.41 14.65 -8.48
CA ASN A 172 -1.74 14.65 -7.87
C ASN A 172 -2.24 13.22 -7.62
N LEU A 173 -1.76 12.59 -6.54
CA LEU A 173 -2.14 11.25 -6.13
C LEU A 173 -3.63 11.19 -5.79
N GLN A 174 -4.39 10.42 -6.56
CA GLN A 174 -5.83 10.23 -6.35
C GLN A 174 -6.09 9.00 -5.48
N SER A 175 -5.47 7.88 -5.83
CA SER A 175 -5.70 6.63 -5.14
C SER A 175 -4.53 5.66 -5.23
N VAL A 176 -4.50 4.74 -4.27
CA VAL A 176 -3.59 3.59 -4.25
C VAL A 176 -4.45 2.32 -4.18
N LEU A 177 -4.08 1.33 -4.98
CA LEU A 177 -4.73 0.03 -5.02
C LEU A 177 -3.69 -1.07 -4.74
N GLU A 178 -3.90 -1.79 -3.65
CA GLU A 178 -3.17 -3.01 -3.32
C GLU A 178 -4.08 -4.21 -3.51
N ILE A 179 -3.58 -5.26 -4.14
CA ILE A 179 -4.34 -6.51 -4.31
C ILE A 179 -3.49 -7.66 -3.77
N HIS A 180 -3.99 -8.31 -2.72
CA HIS A 180 -3.41 -9.52 -2.16
C HIS A 180 -4.10 -10.74 -2.76
N TYR A 181 -3.33 -11.59 -3.43
CA TYR A 181 -3.82 -12.81 -4.04
C TYR A 181 -3.69 -13.98 -3.07
N LEU A 182 -4.77 -14.75 -2.92
CA LEU A 182 -4.87 -15.82 -1.96
C LEU A 182 -4.73 -17.20 -2.63
N ASP A 183 -4.18 -18.16 -1.91
CA ASP A 183 -4.26 -19.58 -2.25
C ASP A 183 -5.64 -20.17 -1.88
N ALA A 184 -5.80 -21.48 -2.09
CA ALA A 184 -7.03 -22.20 -1.75
C ALA A 184 -7.32 -22.25 -0.23
N SER A 185 -6.32 -22.01 0.60
CA SER A 185 -6.43 -21.97 2.06
C SER A 185 -6.73 -20.55 2.58
N GLY A 186 -6.75 -19.55 1.70
CA GLY A 186 -6.95 -18.15 2.06
C GLY A 186 -5.68 -17.42 2.49
N HIS A 187 -4.49 -18.00 2.27
CA HIS A 187 -3.22 -17.34 2.60
C HIS A 187 -2.73 -16.46 1.45
N PRO A 188 -2.21 -15.25 1.71
CA PRO A 188 -1.57 -14.42 0.70
C PRO A 188 -0.34 -15.11 0.09
N VAL A 189 -0.31 -15.26 -1.24
CA VAL A 189 0.82 -15.85 -2.00
C VAL A 189 1.48 -14.87 -2.95
N SER A 190 0.78 -13.80 -3.33
CA SER A 190 1.36 -12.71 -4.10
C SER A 190 0.61 -11.41 -3.85
N SER A 191 1.22 -10.28 -4.19
CA SER A 191 0.57 -8.99 -4.13
C SER A 191 0.99 -8.13 -5.31
N GLU A 192 0.13 -7.18 -5.70
CA GLU A 192 0.48 -6.11 -6.64
C GLU A 192 0.08 -4.76 -6.04
N PHE A 193 0.84 -3.74 -6.43
CA PHE A 193 0.72 -2.39 -5.89
C PHE A 193 0.68 -1.38 -7.04
N MET A 194 -0.34 -0.53 -7.02
CA MET A 194 -0.67 0.34 -8.14
C MET A 194 -1.14 1.69 -7.63
N VAL A 195 -0.82 2.75 -8.35
CA VAL A 195 -1.20 4.12 -8.00
C VAL A 195 -1.93 4.79 -9.16
N ASN A 196 -2.92 5.62 -8.87
CA ASN A 196 -3.56 6.46 -9.85
C ASN A 196 -3.28 7.93 -9.53
N TYR A 197 -2.79 8.64 -10.54
CA TYR A 197 -2.60 10.08 -10.53
C TYR A 197 -3.68 10.75 -11.39
N LYS A 198 -3.96 12.01 -11.11
CA LYS A 198 -4.79 12.89 -11.95
C LYS A 198 -3.95 13.77 -12.86
#